data_AF-A0A199ASI9-F1
#
_entry.id   AF-A0A199ASI9-F1
#
_cell.length_a   1.000
_cell.length_b   1.000
_cell.length_c   1.000
_cell.angle_alpha   90.00
_cell.angle_beta   90.00
_cell.angle_gamma   90.00
#
_symmetry.space_group_name_H-M   'P 1'
#
loop_
_entity.id
_entity.type
_entity.pdbx_description
1 polymer ?
#
loop_
_entity_poly.entity_id
_entity_poly.type
_entity_poly.pdbx_seq_one_letter_code
_entity_poly.pdbx_strand_id
1 'polypeptide(L)'
;MTGKGRAGRLGKRIGEIVATAIEHEIKDPRLEFITITDSRITADLRVATLYYTVRGVTLDEEPDHEAAEAALTAARGRLRTMVGKQTGVKFTPELTFVLDSVPDAARQMEELLAKARAQDEQVRRVAEGARPAGDEDPYRKPEEADRPEDDDR
;
A
#
# COMPACT_ATOMS: atom_id res chain seq x y z
N MET A 1 -8.13 1.24 -11.46
CA MET A 1 -9.18 1.00 -12.48
C MET A 1 -8.82 1.79 -13.75
N THR A 2 -8.14 1.17 -14.71
CA THR A 2 -7.77 1.79 -15.99
C THR A 2 -9.04 2.08 -16.81
N GLY A 3 -9.18 3.31 -17.33
CA GLY A 3 -10.44 3.82 -17.92
C GLY A 3 -11.04 2.93 -19.03
N LYS A 4 -12.36 2.72 -19.00
CA LYS A 4 -13.10 1.99 -20.05
C LYS A 4 -12.88 2.62 -21.43
N GLY A 5 -12.41 1.84 -22.41
CA GLY A 5 -12.31 2.27 -23.82
C GLY A 5 -10.92 2.05 -24.47
N ARG A 6 -10.71 2.67 -25.64
CA ARG A 6 -9.44 2.59 -26.40
C ARG A 6 -8.25 3.08 -25.58
N ALA A 7 -8.44 4.16 -24.84
CA ALA A 7 -7.44 4.73 -23.94
C ALA A 7 -6.95 3.70 -22.92
N GLY A 8 -7.84 3.03 -22.19
CA GLY A 8 -7.40 2.07 -21.17
C GLY A 8 -6.70 0.84 -21.74
N ARG A 9 -7.14 0.33 -22.90
CA ARG A 9 -6.44 -0.78 -23.57
C ARG A 9 -5.03 -0.38 -24.01
N LEU A 10 -4.89 0.82 -24.56
CA LEU A 10 -3.57 1.33 -24.95
C LEU A 10 -2.70 1.59 -23.72
N GLY A 11 -3.24 2.21 -22.68
CA GLY A 11 -2.52 2.46 -21.41
C GLY A 11 -1.97 1.17 -20.80
N LYS A 12 -2.82 0.14 -20.67
CA LYS A 12 -2.40 -1.18 -20.17
C LYS A 12 -1.27 -1.77 -21.03
N ARG A 13 -1.42 -1.74 -22.35
CA ARG A 13 -0.41 -2.25 -23.28
C ARG A 13 0.91 -1.50 -23.18
N ILE A 14 0.86 -0.17 -23.05
CA ILE A 14 2.05 0.67 -22.85
C ILE A 14 2.75 0.28 -21.54
N GLY A 15 2.00 0.10 -20.45
CA GLY A 15 2.54 -0.33 -19.16
C GLY A 15 3.27 -1.67 -19.26
N GLU A 16 2.65 -2.67 -19.89
CA GLU A 16 3.26 -3.98 -20.15
C GLU A 16 4.57 -3.86 -20.93
N ILE A 17 4.56 -3.10 -22.04
CA ILE A 17 5.74 -2.92 -22.90
C ILE A 17 6.88 -2.24 -22.13
N VAL A 18 6.57 -1.18 -21.37
CA VAL A 18 7.58 -0.43 -20.62
C VAL A 18 8.15 -1.30 -19.49
N ALA A 19 7.33 -2.04 -18.77
CA ALA A 19 7.78 -2.96 -17.73
C ALA A 19 8.73 -4.02 -18.29
N THR A 20 8.33 -4.71 -19.37
CA THR A 20 9.17 -5.72 -20.03
C THR A 20 10.47 -5.10 -20.57
N ALA A 21 10.40 -3.89 -21.12
CA ALA A 21 11.58 -3.23 -21.67
C ALA A 21 12.59 -2.81 -20.59
N ILE A 22 12.11 -2.36 -19.44
CA ILE A 22 12.95 -2.06 -18.28
C ILE A 22 13.65 -3.35 -17.80
N GLU A 23 12.91 -4.45 -17.68
CA GLU A 23 13.42 -5.71 -17.14
C GLU A 23 14.40 -6.42 -18.10
N HIS A 24 14.15 -6.39 -19.41
CA HIS A 24 14.86 -7.25 -20.36
C HIS A 24 15.69 -6.51 -21.42
N GLU A 25 15.34 -5.28 -21.79
CA GLU A 25 15.94 -4.62 -22.95
C GLU A 25 16.98 -3.55 -22.57
N ILE A 26 16.81 -2.90 -21.42
CA ILE A 26 17.66 -1.77 -21.00
C ILE A 26 18.61 -2.24 -19.90
N LYS A 27 19.91 -2.30 -20.23
CA LYS A 27 20.98 -2.64 -19.29
C LYS A 27 21.46 -1.39 -18.54
N ASP A 28 20.61 -0.83 -17.69
CA ASP A 28 20.97 0.23 -16.76
C ASP A 28 20.73 -0.27 -15.32
N PRO A 29 21.78 -0.42 -14.49
CA PRO A 29 21.64 -0.88 -13.11
C PRO A 29 20.65 -0.05 -12.28
N ARG A 30 20.46 1.23 -12.62
CA ARG A 30 19.53 2.13 -11.90
C ARG A 30 18.06 1.81 -12.18
N LEU A 31 17.77 1.11 -13.27
CA LEU A 31 16.41 0.70 -13.62
C LEU A 31 16.02 -0.65 -12.99
N GLU A 32 16.98 -1.43 -12.49
CA GLU A 32 16.76 -2.79 -11.96
C GLU A 32 15.76 -2.83 -10.80
N PHE A 33 15.72 -1.76 -9.99
CA PHE A 33 14.85 -1.67 -8.82
C PHE A 33 13.55 -0.92 -9.09
N ILE A 34 13.26 -0.59 -10.35
CA ILE A 34 12.07 0.15 -10.74
C ILE A 34 10.97 -0.81 -11.18
N THR A 35 9.79 -0.70 -10.56
CA THR A 35 8.59 -1.46 -10.95
C THR A 35 7.50 -0.52 -11.44
N ILE A 36 6.91 -0.80 -12.61
CA ILE A 36 5.74 -0.05 -13.10
C ILE A 36 4.48 -0.64 -12.47
N THR A 37 3.71 0.18 -11.74
CA THR A 37 2.51 -0.26 -11.01
C THR A 37 1.22 -0.02 -11.79
N ASP A 38 1.10 1.12 -12.46
CA ASP A 38 -0.07 1.48 -13.27
C ASP A 38 0.33 2.36 -14.46
N SER A 39 -0.56 2.45 -15.44
CA SER A 39 -0.39 3.31 -16.61
C SER A 39 -1.72 3.95 -16.97
N ARG A 40 -1.71 5.28 -17.12
CA ARG A 40 -2.88 6.07 -17.50
C ARG A 40 -2.55 6.90 -18.72
N ILE A 41 -3.51 6.99 -19.63
CA ILE A 41 -3.37 7.79 -20.84
C ILE A 41 -4.47 8.85 -20.89
N THR A 42 -4.13 10.02 -21.40
CA THR A 42 -5.09 11.09 -21.65
C THR A 42 -6.14 10.67 -22.69
N ALA A 43 -7.32 11.30 -22.66
CA ALA A 43 -8.42 10.98 -23.56
C ALA A 43 -8.05 11.18 -25.05
N ASP A 44 -7.16 12.12 -25.34
CA ASP A 44 -6.61 12.41 -26.68
C ASP A 44 -5.44 11.49 -27.09
N LEU A 45 -5.06 10.55 -26.22
CA LEU A 45 -3.97 9.58 -26.41
C LEU A 45 -2.59 10.22 -26.64
N ARG A 46 -2.37 11.47 -26.22
CA ARG A 46 -1.10 12.17 -26.43
C ARG A 46 -0.09 11.97 -25.31
N VAL A 47 -0.55 11.75 -24.08
CA VAL A 47 0.32 11.60 -22.91
C VAL A 47 -0.03 10.33 -22.17
N ALA A 48 0.97 9.48 -21.93
CA ALA A 48 0.88 8.30 -21.08
C ALA A 48 1.71 8.53 -19.81
N THR A 49 1.02 8.57 -18.66
CA THR A 49 1.60 8.65 -17.33
C THR A 49 1.79 7.23 -16.79
N LEU A 50 3.04 6.86 -16.52
CA LEU A 50 3.45 5.59 -15.92
C LEU A 50 3.74 5.84 -14.45
N TYR A 51 3.04 5.09 -13.59
CA TYR A 51 3.29 5.09 -12.15
C TYR A 51 4.33 4.02 -11.83
N TYR A 52 5.31 4.37 -11.01
CA TYR A 52 6.40 3.45 -10.67
C TYR A 52 6.77 3.51 -9.20
N THR A 53 7.30 2.40 -8.70
CA THR A 53 7.91 2.31 -7.38
C THR A 53 9.39 2.02 -7.53
N VAL A 54 10.16 2.44 -6.53
CA VAL A 54 11.60 2.18 -6.44
C VAL A 54 11.83 1.36 -5.17
N ARG A 55 12.66 0.33 -5.27
CA ARG A 55 13.10 -0.46 -4.11
C ARG A 55 14.57 -0.16 -3.81
N GLY A 56 14.97 -0.31 -2.56
CA GLY A 56 16.38 -0.37 -2.19
C GLY A 56 17.04 -1.62 -2.76
N VAL A 57 18.37 -1.57 -2.92
CA VAL A 57 19.17 -2.74 -3.34
C VAL A 57 19.03 -3.88 -2.33
N THR A 58 18.95 -3.51 -1.05
CA THR A 58 18.63 -4.40 0.06
C THR A 58 17.34 -3.98 0.75
N LEU A 59 16.75 -4.84 1.58
CA LEU A 59 15.49 -4.55 2.27
C LEU A 59 15.61 -3.38 3.26
N ASP A 60 16.81 -3.17 3.80
CA ASP A 60 17.10 -2.16 4.83
C ASP A 60 17.62 -0.84 4.25
N GLU A 61 17.82 -0.77 2.92
CA GLU A 61 18.36 0.40 2.24
C GLU A 61 17.23 1.26 1.66
N GLU A 62 17.33 2.58 1.85
CA GLU A 62 16.33 3.51 1.36
C GLU A 62 16.39 3.59 -0.18
N PRO A 63 15.25 3.64 -0.88
CA PRO A 63 15.24 3.75 -2.34
C PRO A 63 15.87 5.05 -2.84
N ASP A 64 16.75 4.97 -3.83
CA ASP A 64 17.29 6.15 -4.52
C ASP A 64 16.33 6.64 -5.62
N HIS A 65 15.39 7.51 -5.22
CA HIS A 65 14.39 8.06 -6.12
C HIS A 65 14.98 8.99 -7.19
N GLU A 66 16.05 9.72 -6.88
CA GLU A 66 16.68 10.67 -7.81
C GLU A 66 17.41 9.93 -8.93
N ALA A 67 18.18 8.89 -8.58
CA ALA A 67 18.83 8.04 -9.58
C ALA A 67 17.80 7.32 -10.47
N ALA A 68 16.70 6.85 -9.89
CA ALA A 68 15.61 6.22 -10.64
C ALA A 68 14.94 7.19 -11.63
N GLU A 69 14.64 8.42 -11.20
CA GLU A 69 14.06 9.45 -12.07
C GLU A 69 15.01 9.82 -13.22
N ALA A 70 16.31 10.00 -12.92
CA ALA A 70 17.33 10.28 -13.92
C ALA A 70 17.44 9.16 -14.96
N ALA A 71 17.43 7.90 -14.51
CA ALA A 71 17.52 6.73 -15.39
C ALA A 71 16.29 6.59 -16.29
N LEU A 72 15.08 6.78 -15.75
CA LEU A 72 13.83 6.77 -16.54
C LEU A 72 13.80 7.91 -17.56
N THR A 73 14.30 9.08 -17.19
CA THR A 73 14.41 10.24 -18.08
C THR A 73 15.38 9.96 -19.23
N ALA A 74 16.55 9.37 -18.95
CA ALA A 74 17.50 8.96 -19.97
C ALA A 74 16.93 7.86 -20.89
N ALA A 75 16.17 6.92 -20.33
CA ALA A 75 15.55 5.82 -21.07
C ALA A 75 14.30 6.23 -21.87
N ARG A 76 13.69 7.40 -21.59
CA ARG A 76 12.40 7.85 -22.14
C ARG A 76 12.32 7.72 -23.66
N GLY A 77 13.34 8.17 -24.38
CA GLY A 77 13.35 8.13 -25.85
C GLY A 77 13.35 6.71 -26.42
N ARG A 78 14.12 5.81 -25.79
CA ARG A 78 14.20 4.39 -26.17
C ARG A 78 12.89 3.69 -25.84
N LEU A 79 12.36 3.89 -24.63
CA LEU A 79 11.07 3.36 -24.18
C LEU A 79 9.94 3.79 -25.13
N ARG A 80 9.87 5.07 -25.49
CA ARG A 80 8.89 5.58 -26.44
C ARG A 80 9.01 4.90 -27.81
N THR A 81 10.24 4.68 -28.30
CA THR A 81 10.46 4.00 -29.58
C THR A 81 9.95 2.55 -29.54
N MET A 82 10.23 1.82 -28.47
CA MET A 82 9.76 0.43 -28.30
C MET A 82 8.25 0.35 -28.20
N VAL A 83 7.63 1.26 -27.43
CA VAL A 83 6.18 1.39 -27.36
C VAL A 83 5.58 1.62 -28.76
N GLY A 84 6.13 2.54 -29.55
CA GLY A 84 5.66 2.80 -30.91
C GLY A 84 5.72 1.56 -31.80
N LYS A 85 6.86 0.85 -31.77
CA LYS A 85 7.07 -0.39 -32.55
C LYS A 85 6.09 -1.50 -32.16
N GLN A 86 5.87 -1.72 -30.86
CA GLN A 86 5.06 -2.84 -30.37
C GLN A 86 3.55 -2.55 -30.36
N THR A 87 3.14 -1.28 -30.32
CA THR A 87 1.71 -0.90 -30.35
C THR A 87 1.20 -0.57 -31.74
N GLY A 88 2.07 -0.22 -32.70
CA GLY A 88 1.69 0.13 -34.07
C GLY A 88 0.87 1.43 -34.19
N VAL A 89 0.90 2.29 -33.17
CA VAL A 89 0.14 3.55 -33.17
C VAL A 89 0.81 4.59 -34.08
N LYS A 90 0.00 5.35 -34.82
CA LYS A 90 0.48 6.46 -35.68
C LYS A 90 1.24 7.53 -34.89
N PHE A 91 0.74 7.85 -33.69
CA PHE A 91 1.35 8.80 -32.78
C PHE A 91 1.60 8.09 -31.47
N THR A 92 2.88 7.89 -31.15
CA THR A 92 3.25 7.33 -29.86
C THR A 92 3.12 8.41 -28.79
N PRO A 93 2.38 8.14 -27.69
CA PRO A 93 2.22 9.11 -26.63
C PRO A 93 3.57 9.50 -26.02
N GLU A 94 3.65 10.71 -25.48
CA GLU A 94 4.74 11.09 -24.60
C GLU A 94 4.66 10.29 -23.29
N LEU A 95 5.78 9.75 -22.85
CA LEU A 95 5.87 8.99 -21.60
C LEU A 95 6.28 9.93 -20.47
N THR A 96 5.43 10.03 -19.46
CA THR A 96 5.67 10.74 -18.21
C THR A 96 5.76 9.73 -17.09
N PHE A 97 6.68 9.90 -16.15
CA PHE A 97 6.88 9.00 -15.02
C PHE A 97 6.50 9.72 -13.73
N VAL A 98 5.77 9.03 -12.86
CA VAL A 98 5.33 9.56 -11.56
C VAL A 98 5.58 8.50 -10.50
N LEU A 99 6.27 8.88 -9.42
CA LEU A 99 6.49 7.99 -8.29
C LEU A 99 5.14 7.67 -7.62
N ASP A 100 4.90 6.38 -7.40
CA ASP A 100 3.73 5.88 -6.70
C ASP A 100 3.97 5.96 -5.19
N SER A 101 3.18 6.78 -4.49
CA SER A 101 3.28 6.98 -3.04
C SER A 101 2.51 5.93 -2.23
N VAL A 102 1.80 4.99 -2.88
CA VAL A 102 1.01 3.95 -2.21
C VAL A 102 1.84 2.97 -1.35
N PRO A 103 3.09 2.58 -1.69
CA PRO A 103 3.88 1.67 -0.85
C PRO A 103 4.17 2.20 0.55
N ASP A 104 4.34 3.52 0.72
CA ASP A 104 4.62 4.13 2.03
C ASP A 104 3.43 3.99 2.98
N ALA A 105 2.20 4.07 2.46
CA ALA A 105 1.00 3.85 3.26
C ALA A 105 0.90 2.40 3.77
N ALA A 106 1.31 1.41 2.97
CA ALA A 106 1.32 0.01 3.38
C ALA A 106 2.35 -0.25 4.49
N ARG A 107 3.57 0.26 4.35
CA ARG A 107 4.62 0.22 5.39
C ARG A 107 4.13 0.85 6.70
N GLN A 108 3.50 2.02 6.60
CA GLN A 108 2.96 2.72 7.77
C GLN A 108 1.85 1.91 8.45
N MET A 109 0.97 1.25 7.69
CA MET A 109 -0.07 0.37 8.24
C MET A 109 0.53 -0.86 8.92
N GLU A 110 1.55 -1.48 8.35
CA GLU A 110 2.27 -2.62 8.97
C GLU A 110 2.91 -2.20 10.30
N GLU A 111 3.54 -1.03 10.35
CA GLU A 111 4.14 -0.51 11.58
C GLU A 111 3.07 -0.24 12.66
N LEU A 112 1.92 0.33 12.28
CA LEU A 112 0.79 0.57 13.19
C LEU A 112 0.19 -0.75 13.71
N LEU A 113 0.04 -1.75 12.83
CA LEU A 113 -0.43 -3.09 13.20
C LEU A 113 0.55 -3.79 14.16
N ALA A 114 1.85 -3.67 13.93
CA ALA A 114 2.88 -4.21 14.81
C ALA A 114 2.81 -3.56 16.20
N LYS A 115 2.67 -2.23 16.27
CA LYS A 115 2.49 -1.49 17.54
C LYS A 115 1.23 -1.91 18.28
N ALA A 116 0.10 -2.06 17.59
CA ALA A 116 -1.16 -2.49 18.19
C ALA A 116 -1.05 -3.90 18.80
N ARG A 117 -0.45 -4.86 18.08
CA ARG A 117 -0.22 -6.22 18.59
C ARG A 117 0.66 -6.23 19.85
N ALA A 118 1.72 -5.43 19.87
CA ALA A 118 2.60 -5.33 21.03
C ALA A 118 1.87 -4.75 22.26
N GLN A 119 0.97 -3.79 22.05
CA GLN A 119 0.14 -3.21 23.12
C GLN A 119 -0.88 -4.23 23.66
N ASP A 120 -1.57 -4.96 22.77
CA ASP A 120 -2.55 -5.99 23.18
C ASP A 120 -1.88 -7.11 24.00
N GLU A 121 -0.68 -7.51 23.62
CA GLU A 121 0.12 -8.49 24.37
C GLU A 121 0.54 -7.95 25.74
N GLN A 122 0.89 -6.66 25.83
CA GLN A 122 1.19 -5.99 27.10
C GLN A 122 -0.05 -5.99 28.02
N VAL A 123 -1.22 -5.64 27.49
CA VAL A 123 -2.49 -5.62 28.27
C VAL A 123 -2.87 -7.02 28.73
N ARG A 124 -2.74 -8.05 27.87
CA ARG A 124 -2.97 -9.45 28.25
C ARG A 124 -2.07 -9.90 29.40
N ARG A 125 -0.76 -9.62 29.34
CA ARG A 125 0.18 -9.95 30.43
C ARG A 125 -0.20 -9.29 31.75
N VAL A 126 -0.63 -8.02 31.70
CA VAL A 126 -1.06 -7.30 32.91
C VAL A 126 -2.38 -7.88 33.45
N ALA A 127 -3.30 -8.27 32.57
CA ALA A 127 -4.58 -8.86 32.96
C ALA A 127 -4.44 -10.27 33.57
N GLU A 128 -3.49 -11.08 33.08
CA GLU A 128 -3.20 -12.42 33.63
C GLU A 128 -2.74 -12.38 35.11
N GLY A 129 -2.10 -11.28 35.53
CA GLY A 129 -1.69 -11.06 36.92
C GLY A 129 -2.67 -10.24 37.77
N ALA A 130 -3.73 -9.68 37.16
CA ALA A 130 -4.64 -8.78 37.84
C ALA A 130 -5.77 -9.54 38.54
N ARG A 131 -6.03 -9.22 39.81
CA ARG A 131 -7.26 -9.63 40.49
C ARG A 131 -8.36 -8.63 40.14
N PRO A 132 -9.55 -9.08 39.67
CA PRO A 132 -10.69 -8.20 39.48
C PRO A 132 -10.99 -7.44 40.77
N ALA A 133 -11.23 -6.13 40.66
CA ALA A 133 -11.47 -5.27 41.82
C ALA A 133 -12.88 -5.41 42.43
N GLY A 134 -13.65 -6.44 42.03
CA GLY A 134 -15.00 -6.69 42.52
C GLY A 134 -15.03 -7.88 43.46
N ASP A 135 -15.75 -7.75 44.57
CA ASP A 135 -16.05 -8.84 45.50
C ASP A 135 -17.02 -9.85 44.87
N GLU A 136 -17.02 -11.11 45.35
CA GLU A 136 -17.78 -12.24 44.75
C GLU A 136 -19.31 -12.06 44.77
N ASP A 137 -19.85 -11.17 45.60
CA ASP A 137 -21.29 -10.88 45.66
C ASP A 137 -21.53 -9.35 45.69
N PRO A 138 -21.76 -8.71 44.53
CA PRO A 138 -21.96 -7.26 44.45
C PRO A 138 -23.37 -6.82 44.89
N TYR A 139 -24.25 -7.73 45.31
CA TYR A 139 -25.64 -7.41 45.66
C TYR A 139 -25.85 -7.34 47.17
N ARG A 140 -26.45 -6.24 47.63
CA ARG A 140 -26.87 -6.08 49.02
C ARG A 140 -28.03 -7.05 49.30
N LYS A 141 -27.81 -8.03 50.17
CA LYS A 141 -28.88 -8.92 50.65
C LYS A 141 -29.91 -8.11 51.44
N PRO A 142 -31.22 -8.25 51.16
CA PRO A 142 -32.25 -7.57 51.93
C PRO A 142 -32.19 -8.11 53.37
N GLU A 143 -32.17 -7.19 54.35
CA GLU A 143 -32.29 -7.53 55.76
C GLU A 143 -33.63 -8.25 55.96
N GLU A 144 -33.59 -9.47 56.51
CA GLU A 144 -34.78 -10.17 56.99
C GLU A 144 -35.39 -9.28 58.08
N ALA A 145 -36.45 -8.56 57.73
CA ALA A 145 -37.23 -7.82 58.69
C ALA A 145 -37.77 -8.82 59.71
N ASP A 146 -37.29 -8.70 60.95
CA ASP A 146 -37.84 -9.32 62.14
C ASP A 146 -39.37 -9.25 62.07
N ARG A 147 -40.00 -10.41 61.81
CA ARG A 147 -41.43 -10.55 62.04
C ARG A 147 -41.60 -10.59 63.55
N PRO A 148 -42.26 -9.60 64.19
CA PRO A 148 -42.58 -9.73 65.60
C PRO A 148 -43.47 -10.96 65.80
N GLU A 149 -43.10 -11.80 66.76
CA GLU A 149 -43.96 -12.84 67.30
C GLU A 149 -45.17 -12.15 67.93
N ASP A 150 -46.35 -12.31 67.34
CA ASP A 150 -47.61 -11.92 67.97
C ASP A 150 -47.86 -12.87 69.16
N ASP A 151 -47.53 -12.38 70.34
CA ASP A 151 -48.01 -12.84 71.64
C ASP A 151 -49.32 -12.10 71.96
N ASP A 152 -50.47 -12.79 71.92
CA ASP A 152 -51.57 -12.57 72.89
C ASP A 152 -52.75 -13.57 72.72
N ARG A 153 -52.95 -14.37 73.79
CA ARG A 153 -54.19 -14.97 74.37
C ARG A 153 -54.86 -16.20 73.77
#